data_AF-A0A0Q5NZT0-F1
#
_entry.id   AF-A0A0Q5NZT0-F1
#
_cell.length_a   1.000
_cell.length_b   1.000
_cell.length_c   1.000
_cell.angle_alpha   90.00
_cell.angle_beta   90.00
_cell.angle_gamma   90.00
#
_symmetry.space_group_name_H-M   'P 1'
#
loop_
_entity.id
_entity.type
_entity.pdbx_description
1 polymer ?
#
loop_
_entity_poly.entity_id
_entity_poly.type
_entity_poly.pdbx_seq_one_letter_code
_entity_poly.pdbx_strand_id
1 'polypeptide(L)'
;MTTTKARLTDVPALAWTSALAFTRIDGVDRPFRAALEYSLQLGAAIGLLTGGKLFHQNRIVMVGLVDPRKSQILPGLAGFVPFGIPIVLISVVLPIATGSMIATGVGLLVLFGSLAPALKRMLRPETRQAERILKEAVGALPKDQLVYTYSLLVRRLEATPGSGQRLLSRVLEEKVPGGALVACIAADHRLVPVYEKFGLRPLRGSLAMLTPETNETGSM
;
A
#
# COMPACT_ATOMS: atom_id res chain seq x y z
N MET A 1 1.77 14.82 18.98
CA MET A 1 1.29 14.69 17.57
C MET A 1 0.39 13.46 17.51
N THR A 2 -0.86 13.63 17.10
CA THR A 2 -1.91 12.59 17.19
C THR A 2 -2.00 11.73 15.93
N THR A 3 -2.15 10.41 16.11
CA THR A 3 -2.45 9.45 15.04
C THR A 3 -3.90 9.62 14.60
N THR A 4 -4.17 9.89 13.32
CA THR A 4 -5.54 10.09 12.82
C THR A 4 -5.97 8.94 11.92
N LYS A 5 -7.12 8.31 12.21
CA LYS A 5 -7.73 7.32 11.31
C LYS A 5 -8.33 8.04 10.11
N ALA A 6 -7.98 7.61 8.90
CA ALA A 6 -8.48 8.17 7.65
C ALA A 6 -9.99 7.97 7.52
N ARG A 7 -10.67 8.95 6.94
CA ARG A 7 -12.06 8.90 6.47
C ARG A 7 -12.08 8.89 4.95
N LEU A 8 -13.26 8.62 4.36
CA LEU A 8 -13.43 8.64 2.90
C LEU A 8 -13.03 10.00 2.30
N THR A 9 -13.27 11.10 3.02
CA THR A 9 -12.90 12.46 2.61
C THR A 9 -11.40 12.72 2.59
N ASP A 10 -10.59 11.89 3.26
CA ASP A 10 -9.13 12.01 3.25
C ASP A 10 -8.50 11.26 2.06
N VAL A 11 -9.21 10.27 1.51
CA VAL A 11 -8.68 9.35 0.48
C VAL A 11 -8.09 10.08 -0.74
N PRO A 12 -8.71 11.13 -1.32
CA PRO A 12 -8.11 11.82 -2.46
C PRO A 12 -6.74 12.42 -2.14
N ALA A 13 -6.61 13.09 -0.99
CA ALA A 13 -5.35 13.68 -0.56
C ALA A 13 -4.30 12.63 -0.21
N LEU A 14 -4.71 11.51 0.40
CA LEU A 14 -3.83 10.40 0.73
C LEU A 14 -3.34 9.68 -0.53
N ALA A 15 -4.21 9.43 -1.50
CA ALA A 15 -3.85 8.87 -2.79
C ALA A 15 -2.84 9.74 -3.53
N TRP A 16 -3.02 11.07 -3.51
CA TRP A 16 -2.06 12.01 -4.08
C TRP A 16 -0.71 11.98 -3.37
N THR A 17 -0.70 11.96 -2.04
CA THR A 17 0.51 11.81 -1.23
C THR A 17 1.24 10.50 -1.56
N SER A 18 0.51 9.41 -1.76
CA SER A 18 1.08 8.13 -2.23
C SER A 18 1.73 8.28 -3.60
N ALA A 19 1.01 8.86 -4.54
CA ALA A 19 1.45 8.94 -5.92
C ALA A 19 2.72 9.79 -6.04
N LEU A 20 2.80 10.91 -5.31
CA LEU A 20 4.00 11.72 -5.22
C LEU A 20 5.18 10.95 -4.63
N ALA A 21 4.99 10.27 -3.50
CA ALA A 21 6.08 9.52 -2.87
C ALA A 21 6.55 8.34 -3.73
N PHE A 22 5.63 7.68 -4.44
CA PHE A 22 5.91 6.51 -5.26
C PHE A 22 6.60 6.84 -6.57
N THR A 23 6.34 8.04 -7.11
CA THR A 23 6.95 8.53 -8.35
C THR A 23 8.20 9.38 -8.12
N ARG A 24 8.57 9.56 -6.85
CA ARG A 24 9.79 10.25 -6.44
C ARG A 24 11.01 9.47 -6.87
N ILE A 25 11.93 10.16 -7.55
CA ILE A 25 13.24 9.65 -7.94
C ILE A 25 14.24 10.71 -7.51
N ASP A 26 15.35 10.29 -6.88
CA ASP A 26 16.43 11.16 -6.40
C ASP A 26 15.96 12.32 -5.48
N GLY A 27 14.92 12.06 -4.68
CA GLY A 27 14.41 13.06 -3.74
C GLY A 27 13.55 14.17 -4.37
N VAL A 28 13.17 14.06 -5.64
CA VAL A 28 12.36 15.07 -6.33
C VAL A 28 10.97 14.53 -6.68
N ASP A 29 9.94 15.31 -6.35
CA ASP A 29 8.54 14.98 -6.67
C ASP A 29 8.25 15.20 -8.17
N ARG A 30 7.49 14.29 -8.79
CA ARG A 30 7.16 14.32 -10.23
C ARG A 30 5.65 14.38 -10.43
N PRO A 31 5.03 15.58 -10.41
CA PRO A 31 3.57 15.74 -10.35
C PRO A 31 2.86 15.11 -11.55
N PHE A 32 3.44 15.20 -12.76
CA PHE A 32 2.86 14.57 -13.94
C PHE A 32 2.82 13.04 -13.83
N ARG A 33 3.91 12.41 -13.36
CA ARG A 33 3.93 10.97 -13.12
C ARG A 33 3.01 10.58 -11.95
N ALA A 34 2.93 11.41 -10.92
CA ALA A 34 2.00 11.19 -9.81
C ALA A 34 0.54 11.24 -10.27
N ALA A 35 0.17 12.16 -11.16
CA ALA A 35 -1.17 12.21 -11.75
C ALA A 35 -1.50 10.93 -12.52
N LEU A 36 -0.53 10.39 -13.26
CA LEU A 36 -0.66 9.14 -13.99
C LEU A 36 -0.80 7.89 -13.07
N GLU A 37 -0.20 7.92 -11.89
CA GLU A 37 -0.28 6.85 -10.87
C GLU A 37 -1.44 7.04 -9.89
N TYR A 38 -2.10 8.21 -9.91
CA TYR A 38 -3.09 8.61 -8.92
C TYR A 38 -4.25 7.62 -8.82
N SER A 39 -4.81 7.15 -9.94
CA SER A 39 -5.94 6.21 -9.94
C SER A 39 -5.60 4.88 -9.26
N LEU A 40 -4.36 4.41 -9.43
CA LEU A 40 -3.88 3.18 -8.78
C LEU A 40 -3.71 3.38 -7.27
N GLN A 41 -3.15 4.51 -6.87
CA GLN A 41 -3.01 4.86 -5.47
C GLN A 41 -4.35 5.17 -4.79
N LEU A 42 -5.32 5.68 -5.54
CA LEU A 42 -6.70 5.89 -5.11
C LEU A 42 -7.38 4.55 -4.86
N GLY A 43 -7.23 3.59 -5.78
CA GLY A 43 -7.66 2.20 -5.60
C GLY A 43 -7.06 1.56 -4.35
N ALA A 44 -5.74 1.69 -4.18
CA ALA A 44 -5.05 1.19 -3.00
C ALA A 44 -5.55 1.83 -1.69
N ALA A 45 -5.73 3.15 -1.65
CA ALA A 45 -6.21 3.86 -0.47
C ALA A 45 -7.65 3.47 -0.10
N ILE A 46 -8.54 3.30 -1.09
CA ILE A 46 -9.91 2.82 -0.89
C ILE A 46 -9.92 1.37 -0.40
N GLY A 47 -9.11 0.51 -1.01
CA GLY A 47 -8.94 -0.88 -0.55
C GLY A 47 -8.50 -0.95 0.91
N LEU A 48 -7.56 -0.10 1.33
CA LEU A 48 -7.11 -0.02 2.72
C LEU A 48 -8.15 0.58 3.68
N LEU A 49 -8.96 1.52 3.21
CA LEU A 49 -10.04 2.10 4.00
C LEU A 49 -11.18 1.09 4.24
N THR A 50 -11.48 0.26 3.24
CA THR A 50 -12.61 -0.69 3.26
C THR A 50 -12.24 -2.07 3.83
N GLY A 51 -11.02 -2.56 3.57
CA GLY A 51 -10.52 -3.87 3.99
C GLY A 51 -9.57 -3.88 5.18
N GLY A 52 -9.14 -2.70 5.61
CA GLY A 52 -8.18 -2.54 6.69
C GLY A 52 -8.45 -1.30 7.51
N LYS A 53 -7.38 -0.68 7.99
CA LYS A 53 -7.38 0.59 8.69
C LYS A 53 -6.26 1.45 8.08
N LEU A 54 -6.64 2.58 7.51
CA LEU A 54 -5.69 3.58 7.01
C LEU A 54 -5.52 4.68 8.07
N PHE A 55 -4.28 5.00 8.41
CA PHE A 55 -3.93 6.06 9.36
C PHE A 55 -3.05 7.09 8.67
N HIS A 56 -3.17 8.34 9.07
CA HIS A 56 -2.36 9.41 8.52
C HIS A 56 -1.96 10.44 9.56
N GLN A 57 -0.96 11.24 9.19
CA GLN A 57 -0.59 12.47 9.85
C GLN A 57 -0.67 13.61 8.84
N ASN A 58 -1.59 14.57 9.09
CA ASN A 58 -1.82 15.76 8.26
C ASN A 58 -1.95 15.47 6.75
N ARG A 59 -2.38 14.26 6.36
CA ARG A 59 -2.45 13.78 4.97
C ARG A 59 -1.12 13.80 4.20
N ILE A 60 0.01 14.01 4.88
CA ILE A 60 1.35 14.07 4.29
C ILE A 60 2.19 12.82 4.60
N VAL A 61 1.73 12.01 5.57
CA VAL A 61 2.28 10.69 5.91
C VAL A 61 1.11 9.75 6.11
N MET A 62 1.24 8.50 5.68
CA MET A 62 0.24 7.47 5.96
C MET A 62 0.82 6.08 6.13
N VAL A 63 0.04 5.24 6.81
CA VAL A 63 0.28 3.83 7.08
C VAL A 63 -1.04 3.08 6.96
N GLY A 64 -1.09 2.07 6.10
CA GLY A 64 -2.19 1.10 6.04
C GLY A 64 -1.91 -0.10 6.95
N LEU A 65 -2.94 -0.61 7.61
CA LEU A 65 -2.88 -1.81 8.44
C LEU A 65 -4.01 -2.75 8.00
N VAL A 66 -3.66 -3.97 7.64
CA VAL A 66 -4.59 -4.97 7.11
C VAL A 66 -4.48 -6.24 7.94
N ASP A 67 -5.61 -6.87 8.21
CA ASP A 67 -5.64 -8.23 8.75
C ASP A 67 -5.60 -9.22 7.57
N PRO A 68 -4.49 -9.95 7.35
CA PRO A 68 -4.32 -10.82 6.20
C PRO A 68 -5.24 -12.05 6.23
N ARG A 69 -5.92 -12.33 7.35
CA ARG A 69 -6.85 -13.48 7.48
C ARG A 69 -8.28 -13.12 7.09
N LYS A 70 -8.62 -11.83 7.02
CA LYS A 70 -9.94 -11.38 6.56
C LYS A 70 -10.02 -11.41 5.04
N SER A 71 -11.20 -11.80 4.53
CA SER A 71 -11.48 -11.81 3.10
C SER A 71 -11.16 -10.46 2.46
N GLN A 72 -10.26 -10.49 1.47
CA GLN A 72 -9.83 -9.31 0.70
C GLN A 72 -10.64 -9.12 -0.59
N ILE A 73 -11.74 -9.87 -0.77
CA ILE A 73 -12.56 -9.82 -1.98
C ILE A 73 -13.26 -8.46 -2.13
N LEU A 74 -14.00 -8.03 -1.11
CA LEU A 74 -14.71 -6.74 -1.13
C LEU A 74 -13.75 -5.53 -1.21
N PRO A 75 -12.63 -5.50 -0.46
CA PRO A 75 -11.59 -4.47 -0.59
C PRO A 75 -10.92 -4.47 -1.97
N GLY A 76 -10.70 -5.65 -2.55
CA GLY A 76 -10.20 -5.81 -3.91
C GLY A 76 -11.13 -5.18 -4.93
N LEU A 77 -12.42 -5.50 -4.87
CA LEU A 77 -13.46 -4.91 -5.74
C LEU A 77 -13.58 -3.40 -5.56
N ALA A 78 -13.57 -2.91 -4.31
CA ALA A 78 -13.61 -1.49 -4.01
C ALA A 78 -12.37 -0.74 -4.55
N GLY A 79 -11.21 -1.40 -4.56
CA GLY A 79 -9.98 -0.89 -5.16
C GLY A 79 -10.03 -0.79 -6.70
N PHE A 80 -10.94 -1.51 -7.37
CA PHE A 80 -11.13 -1.42 -8.83
C PHE A 80 -12.09 -0.28 -9.25
N VAL A 81 -12.96 0.20 -8.36
CA VAL A 81 -13.93 1.27 -8.66
C VAL A 81 -13.27 2.54 -9.22
N PRO A 82 -12.12 3.03 -8.69
CA PRO A 82 -11.42 4.19 -9.23
C PRO A 82 -10.90 4.05 -10.66
N PHE A 83 -10.79 2.82 -11.17
CA PHE A 83 -10.42 2.56 -12.57
C PHE A 83 -11.62 2.62 -13.51
N GLY A 84 -12.83 2.36 -13.01
CA GLY A 84 -14.06 2.40 -13.79
C GLY A 84 -14.38 3.81 -14.32
N ILE A 85 -14.20 4.84 -13.48
CA ILE A 85 -14.54 6.22 -13.85
C ILE A 85 -13.67 6.74 -15.03
N PRO A 86 -12.33 6.64 -15.00
CA PRO A 86 -11.49 6.99 -16.14
C PRO A 86 -11.83 6.18 -17.40
N ILE A 87 -12.11 4.89 -17.27
CA ILE A 87 -12.46 4.03 -18.40
C ILE A 87 -13.76 4.49 -19.06
N VAL A 88 -14.79 4.82 -18.26
CA VAL A 88 -16.07 5.33 -18.78
C VAL A 88 -15.89 6.71 -19.41
N LEU A 89 -15.13 7.61 -18.78
CA LEU A 89 -14.82 8.93 -19.33
C LEU A 89 -14.12 8.82 -20.70
N ILE A 90 -13.11 7.96 -20.81
CA ILE A 90 -12.35 7.82 -22.05
C ILE A 90 -13.15 7.04 -23.10
N SER A 91 -13.85 5.97 -22.73
CA SER A 91 -14.53 5.09 -23.69
C SER A 91 -15.88 5.62 -24.16
N VAL A 92 -16.54 6.47 -23.37
CA VAL A 92 -17.89 6.97 -23.67
C VAL A 92 -17.88 8.48 -23.88
N VAL A 93 -17.37 9.25 -22.92
CA VAL A 93 -17.48 10.72 -22.95
C VAL A 93 -16.54 11.33 -23.98
N LEU A 94 -15.30 10.87 -24.06
CA LEU A 94 -14.31 11.38 -25.00
C LEU A 94 -14.71 11.21 -26.48
N PRO A 95 -15.21 10.05 -26.95
CA PRO A 95 -15.67 9.92 -28.33
C PRO A 95 -16.94 10.75 -28.60
N ILE A 96 -17.84 10.91 -27.63
CA ILE A 96 -19.02 11.80 -27.77
C ILE A 96 -18.58 13.26 -27.90
N ALA A 97 -17.63 13.70 -27.08
CA ALA A 97 -17.20 15.10 -27.03
C ALA A 97 -16.29 15.49 -28.22
N THR A 98 -15.46 14.56 -28.70
CA THR A 98 -14.44 14.85 -29.73
C THR A 98 -14.80 14.31 -31.11
N GLY A 99 -15.82 13.44 -31.22
CA GLY A 99 -16.16 12.72 -32.44
C GLY A 99 -15.07 11.75 -32.94
N SER A 100 -14.00 11.54 -32.16
CA SER A 100 -12.80 10.84 -32.61
C SER A 100 -12.54 9.57 -31.81
N MET A 101 -12.67 8.43 -32.50
CA MET A 101 -12.27 7.12 -31.94
C MET A 101 -10.75 7.02 -31.74
N ILE A 102 -9.96 7.83 -32.45
CA ILE A 102 -8.51 7.90 -32.26
C ILE A 102 -8.17 8.54 -30.92
N ALA A 103 -8.89 9.60 -30.52
CA ALA A 103 -8.72 10.22 -29.21
C ALA A 103 -9.03 9.24 -28.07
N THR A 104 -10.06 8.41 -28.23
CA THR A 104 -10.36 7.29 -27.32
C THR A 104 -9.20 6.31 -27.22
N GLY A 105 -8.68 5.86 -28.37
CA GLY A 105 -7.53 4.93 -28.42
C GLY A 105 -6.29 5.49 -27.73
N VAL A 106 -5.93 6.75 -28.01
CA VAL A 106 -4.81 7.44 -27.36
C VAL A 106 -5.07 7.62 -25.86
N GLY A 107 -6.28 8.00 -25.47
CA GLY A 107 -6.66 8.15 -24.06
C GLY A 107 -6.52 6.85 -23.27
N LEU A 108 -6.99 5.73 -23.83
CA LEU A 108 -6.83 4.40 -23.22
C LEU A 108 -5.36 4.01 -23.15
N LEU A 109 -4.58 4.29 -24.20
CA LEU A 109 -3.16 3.98 -24.24
C LEU A 109 -2.38 4.80 -23.20
N VAL A 110 -2.76 6.04 -22.95
CA VAL A 110 -2.20 6.86 -21.86
C VAL A 110 -2.59 6.29 -20.49
N LEU A 111 -3.85 5.92 -20.29
CA LEU A 111 -4.35 5.35 -19.03
C LEU A 111 -3.70 4.00 -18.69
N PHE A 112 -3.56 3.10 -19.67
CA PHE A 112 -2.93 1.79 -19.45
C PHE A 112 -1.39 1.87 -19.50
N GLY A 113 -0.84 2.77 -20.31
CA GLY A 113 0.60 3.01 -20.39
C GLY A 113 1.16 3.53 -19.07
N SER A 114 0.41 4.36 -18.33
CA SER A 114 0.80 4.78 -16.98
C SER A 114 0.74 3.68 -15.94
N LEU A 115 -0.08 2.64 -16.15
CA LEU A 115 -0.21 1.50 -15.25
C LEU A 115 0.89 0.46 -15.47
N ALA A 116 1.53 0.44 -16.63
CA ALA A 116 2.56 -0.54 -16.98
C ALA A 116 3.71 -0.64 -15.95
N PRO A 117 4.27 0.46 -15.40
CA PRO A 117 5.35 0.38 -14.39
C PRO A 117 4.90 -0.19 -13.05
N ALA A 118 3.65 0.08 -12.64
CA ALA A 118 3.06 -0.46 -11.41
C ALA A 118 2.73 -1.96 -11.59
N LEU A 119 2.11 -2.32 -12.71
CA LEU A 119 1.87 -3.71 -13.10
C LEU A 119 3.19 -4.48 -13.21
N LYS A 120 4.20 -3.93 -13.88
CA LYS A 120 5.52 -4.57 -13.99
C LYS A 120 6.15 -4.86 -12.62
N ARG A 121 5.91 -4.01 -11.61
CA ARG A 121 6.37 -4.23 -10.22
C ARG A 121 5.56 -5.31 -9.52
N MET A 122 4.23 -5.28 -9.60
CA MET A 122 3.37 -6.32 -9.02
C MET A 122 3.59 -7.69 -9.66
N LEU A 123 3.94 -7.72 -10.95
CA LEU A 123 4.17 -8.92 -11.72
C LEU A 123 5.62 -9.45 -11.59
N ARG A 124 6.49 -8.78 -10.81
CA ARG A 124 7.85 -9.30 -10.58
C ARG A 124 7.77 -10.68 -9.91
N PRO A 125 8.52 -11.68 -10.40
CA PRO A 125 8.54 -13.01 -9.79
C PRO A 125 8.84 -12.97 -8.30
N GLU A 126 9.79 -12.13 -7.87
CA GLU A 126 10.18 -11.95 -6.47
C GLU A 126 9.03 -11.44 -5.60
N THR A 127 8.25 -10.45 -6.07
CA THR A 127 7.12 -9.90 -5.33
C THR A 127 6.01 -10.93 -5.17
N ARG A 128 5.72 -11.70 -6.24
CA ARG A 128 4.76 -12.80 -6.19
C ARG A 128 5.21 -13.93 -5.26
N GLN A 129 6.49 -14.27 -5.31
CA GLN A 129 7.07 -15.26 -4.42
C GLN A 129 7.01 -14.81 -2.96
N ALA A 130 7.36 -13.55 -2.68
CA ALA A 130 7.22 -12.97 -1.34
C ALA A 130 5.77 -12.98 -0.85
N GLU A 131 4.79 -12.63 -1.70
CA GLU A 131 3.37 -12.70 -1.35
C GLU A 131 2.94 -14.13 -1.01
N ARG A 132 3.39 -15.11 -1.80
CA ARG A 132 3.12 -16.54 -1.53
C ARG A 132 3.75 -16.99 -0.21
N ILE A 133 5.03 -16.68 0.02
CA ILE A 133 5.74 -17.02 1.26
C ILE A 133 5.04 -16.41 2.46
N LEU A 134 4.61 -15.14 2.35
CA LEU A 134 3.90 -14.48 3.43
C LEU A 134 2.54 -15.14 3.71
N LYS A 135 1.77 -15.46 2.66
CA LYS A 135 0.49 -16.18 2.80
C LYS A 135 0.66 -17.56 3.45
N GLU A 136 1.68 -18.32 3.03
CA GLU A 136 2.02 -19.61 3.62
C GLU A 136 2.40 -19.48 5.10
N ALA A 137 3.29 -18.54 5.43
CA ALA A 137 3.72 -18.30 6.81
C ALA A 137 2.54 -17.86 7.71
N VAL A 138 1.71 -16.92 7.25
CA VAL A 138 0.54 -16.45 8.01
C VAL A 138 -0.51 -17.54 8.18
N GLY A 139 -0.68 -18.40 7.16
CA GLY A 139 -1.60 -19.53 7.19
C GLY A 139 -1.14 -20.68 8.10
N ALA A 140 0.16 -20.78 8.37
CA ALA A 140 0.73 -21.77 9.29
C ALA A 140 0.61 -21.38 10.76
N LEU A 141 0.40 -20.09 11.06
CA LEU A 141 0.22 -19.59 12.43
C LEU A 141 -1.11 -20.07 13.05
N PRO A 142 -1.19 -20.24 14.39
CA PRO A 142 -2.43 -20.57 15.10
C PRO A 142 -3.59 -19.65 14.73
N LYS A 143 -4.83 -20.16 14.62
CA LYS A 143 -6.00 -19.39 14.11
C LYS A 143 -6.42 -18.21 15.00
N ASP A 144 -6.07 -18.28 16.27
CA ASP A 144 -6.24 -17.26 17.31
C ASP A 144 -5.13 -16.20 17.31
N GLN A 145 -3.99 -16.48 16.68
CA GLN A 145 -2.88 -15.53 16.55
C GLN A 145 -3.29 -14.31 15.69
N LEU A 146 -3.31 -13.12 16.28
CA LEU A 146 -3.56 -11.89 15.52
C LEU A 146 -2.34 -11.53 14.69
N VAL A 147 -2.56 -11.28 13.39
CA VAL A 147 -1.51 -10.85 12.45
C VAL A 147 -1.94 -9.56 11.79
N TYR A 148 -1.03 -8.59 11.71
CA TYR A 148 -1.26 -7.35 11.00
C TYR A 148 -0.19 -7.15 9.94
N THR A 149 -0.63 -7.02 8.69
CA THR A 149 0.24 -6.60 7.59
C THR A 149 0.13 -5.10 7.45
N TYR A 150 1.22 -4.36 7.58
CA TYR A 150 1.18 -2.96 7.14
C TYR A 150 1.54 -2.86 5.67
N SER A 151 0.82 -1.99 5.00
CA SER A 151 0.99 -1.68 3.60
C SER A 151 1.10 -0.18 3.46
N LEU A 152 1.98 0.26 2.55
CA LEU A 152 2.00 1.63 2.06
C LEU A 152 2.49 2.65 3.12
N LEU A 153 3.77 2.54 3.48
CA LEU A 153 4.50 3.56 4.25
C LEU A 153 4.94 4.69 3.30
N VAL A 154 4.25 5.82 3.38
CA VAL A 154 4.40 6.93 2.42
C VAL A 154 4.64 8.25 3.13
N ARG A 155 5.51 9.09 2.57
CA ARG A 155 5.88 10.42 3.10
C ARG A 155 6.06 11.46 1.98
N ARG A 156 5.44 12.63 2.10
CA ARG A 156 5.75 13.84 1.28
C ARG A 156 7.12 14.43 1.66
N LEU A 157 7.80 15.07 0.71
CA LEU A 157 9.11 15.70 0.98
C LEU A 157 9.05 16.71 2.13
N GLU A 158 7.98 17.50 2.17
CA GLU A 158 7.69 18.53 3.18
C GLU A 158 7.51 17.97 4.60
N ALA A 159 7.20 16.68 4.75
CA ALA A 159 7.06 16.09 6.08
C ALA A 159 8.44 15.89 6.71
N THR A 160 8.58 16.05 8.03
CA THR A 160 9.87 15.84 8.72
C THR A 160 10.47 14.46 8.40
N PRO A 161 11.80 14.33 8.19
CA PRO A 161 12.46 13.03 8.06
C PRO A 161 12.07 12.07 9.21
N GLY A 162 11.97 10.77 8.90
CA GLY A 162 11.55 9.75 9.86
C GLY A 162 10.09 9.82 10.34
N SER A 163 9.27 10.75 9.84
CA SER A 163 7.84 10.83 10.21
C SER A 163 7.03 9.59 9.82
N GLY A 164 7.34 8.93 8.70
CA GLY A 164 6.75 7.64 8.32
C GLY A 164 7.01 6.55 9.37
N GLN A 165 8.27 6.43 9.81
CA GLN A 165 8.68 5.48 10.85
C GLN A 165 8.00 5.78 12.19
N ARG A 166 7.96 7.05 12.59
CA ARG A 166 7.27 7.48 13.82
C ARG A 166 5.77 7.22 13.77
N LEU A 167 5.13 7.42 12.62
CA LEU A 167 3.71 7.10 12.45
C LEU A 167 3.49 5.59 12.54
N LEU A 168 4.36 4.79 11.91
CA LEU A 168 4.30 3.33 11.99
C LEU A 168 4.43 2.85 13.44
N SER A 169 5.45 3.30 14.19
CA SER A 169 5.62 2.95 15.61
C SER A 169 4.36 3.22 16.42
N ARG A 170 3.78 4.42 16.28
CA ARG A 170 2.55 4.78 17.02
C ARG A 170 1.35 3.96 16.61
N VAL A 171 1.18 3.69 15.32
CA VAL A 171 0.06 2.84 14.85
C VAL A 171 0.20 1.43 15.41
N LEU A 172 1.42 0.89 15.46
CA LEU A 172 1.67 -0.41 16.08
C LEU A 172 1.35 -0.36 17.59
N GLU A 173 1.94 0.58 18.33
CA GLU A 173 1.69 0.73 19.78
C GLU A 173 0.21 0.95 20.13
N GLU A 174 -0.52 1.74 19.36
CA GLU A 174 -1.90 2.12 19.69
C GLU A 174 -2.96 1.13 19.16
N LYS A 175 -2.65 0.33 18.13
CA LYS A 175 -3.67 -0.43 17.37
C LYS A 175 -3.36 -1.92 17.23
N VAL A 176 -2.13 -2.34 17.50
CA VAL A 176 -1.74 -3.74 17.50
C VAL A 176 -1.66 -4.20 18.97
N PRO A 177 -2.52 -5.12 19.42
CA PRO A 177 -2.48 -5.62 20.78
C PRO A 177 -1.15 -6.34 21.05
N GLY A 178 -0.69 -6.29 22.30
CA GLY A 178 0.50 -7.01 22.74
C GLY A 178 0.39 -8.51 22.41
N GLY A 179 1.48 -9.08 21.87
CA GLY A 179 1.53 -10.48 21.42
C GLY A 179 1.04 -10.73 20.00
N ALA A 180 0.48 -9.74 19.28
CA ALA A 180 0.16 -9.88 17.87
C ALA A 180 1.42 -9.80 17.00
N LEU A 181 1.43 -10.59 15.91
CA LEU A 181 2.53 -10.60 14.96
C LEU A 181 2.32 -9.53 13.89
N VAL A 182 3.40 -8.83 13.53
CA VAL A 182 3.38 -7.85 12.45
C VAL A 182 4.08 -8.44 11.23
N ALA A 183 3.54 -8.21 10.05
CA ALA A 183 4.11 -8.63 8.79
C ALA A 183 4.18 -7.49 7.77
N CYS A 184 5.03 -7.64 6.75
CA CYS A 184 5.04 -6.76 5.59
C CYS A 184 5.67 -7.45 4.37
N ILE A 185 5.50 -6.85 3.19
CA ILE A 185 6.33 -7.16 2.02
C ILE A 185 7.14 -5.90 1.71
N ALA A 186 8.47 -6.01 1.77
CA ALA A 186 9.35 -4.92 1.39
C ALA A 186 9.26 -4.68 -0.13
N ALA A 187 9.19 -3.41 -0.54
CA ALA A 187 9.14 -3.06 -1.96
C ALA A 187 10.48 -3.32 -2.68
N ASP A 188 11.59 -3.29 -1.93
CA ASP A 188 12.93 -3.66 -2.38
C ASP A 188 13.80 -4.13 -1.19
N HIS A 189 14.98 -4.70 -1.49
CA HIS A 189 15.93 -5.18 -0.47
C HIS A 189 16.58 -4.06 0.36
N ARG A 190 16.66 -2.82 -0.14
CA ARG A 190 17.21 -1.66 0.59
C ARG A 190 16.28 -1.24 1.73
N LEU A 191 15.00 -1.59 1.66
CA LEU A 191 14.03 -1.34 2.73
C LEU A 191 14.06 -2.41 3.83
N VAL A 192 14.67 -3.58 3.60
CA VAL A 192 14.77 -4.65 4.60
C VAL A 192 15.42 -4.17 5.89
N PRO A 193 16.61 -3.52 5.89
CA PRO A 193 17.23 -3.02 7.13
C PRO A 193 16.41 -1.97 7.86
N VAL A 194 15.49 -1.28 7.16
CA VAL A 194 14.57 -0.33 7.80
C VAL A 194 13.53 -1.09 8.62
N TYR A 195 12.98 -2.17 8.06
CA TYR A 195 11.95 -2.98 8.70
C TYR A 195 12.50 -3.86 9.82
N GLU A 196 13.76 -4.29 9.74
CA GLU A 196 14.41 -5.01 10.83
C GLU A 196 14.51 -4.20 12.13
N LYS A 197 14.58 -2.87 12.04
CA LYS A 197 14.54 -1.97 13.22
C LYS A 197 13.20 -2.02 13.97
N PHE A 198 12.16 -2.55 13.33
CA PHE A 198 10.84 -2.78 13.93
C PHE A 198 10.65 -4.23 14.37
N GLY A 199 11.74 -5.02 14.47
CA GLY A 199 11.69 -6.41 14.92
C GLY A 199 11.25 -7.41 13.86
N LEU A 200 11.06 -6.99 12.61
CA LEU A 200 10.71 -7.89 11.52
C LEU A 200 11.93 -8.65 11.02
N ARG A 201 11.74 -9.91 10.62
CA ARG A 201 12.78 -10.73 10.00
C ARG A 201 12.35 -11.22 8.60
N PRO A 202 13.27 -11.27 7.63
CA PRO A 202 12.97 -11.79 6.32
C PRO A 202 12.66 -13.28 6.37
N LEU A 203 11.56 -13.68 5.75
CA LEU A 203 11.15 -15.07 5.62
C LEU A 203 11.87 -15.72 4.45
N ARG A 204 12.62 -16.80 4.71
CA ARG A 204 13.33 -17.59 3.70
C ARG A 204 14.19 -16.72 2.75
N GLY A 205 14.81 -15.65 3.28
CA GLY A 205 15.64 -14.73 2.49
C GLY A 205 14.88 -13.87 1.46
N SER A 206 13.54 -13.81 1.54
CA SER A 206 12.70 -13.06 0.61
C SER A 206 12.37 -11.64 1.10
N LEU A 207 11.64 -10.89 0.27
CA LEU A 207 11.08 -9.58 0.63
C LEU A 207 9.90 -9.67 1.61
N ALA A 208 9.37 -10.87 1.86
CA ALA A 208 8.35 -11.08 2.89
C ALA A 208 9.02 -11.04 4.26
N MET A 209 8.45 -10.26 5.19
CA MET A 209 8.98 -10.13 6.53
C MET A 209 7.87 -10.32 7.56
N LEU A 210 8.20 -10.97 8.67
CA LEU A 210 7.29 -11.26 9.77
C LEU A 210 8.03 -11.05 11.09
N THR A 211 7.30 -10.66 12.14
CA THR A 211 7.84 -10.63 13.50
C THR A 211 8.10 -12.08 13.90
N PRO A 212 9.30 -12.43 14.37
CA PRO A 212 9.56 -13.79 14.83
C PRO A 212 8.60 -14.10 15.98
N GLU A 213 8.11 -15.33 16.03
CA GLU A 213 7.36 -15.80 17.20
C GLU A 213 8.27 -15.62 18.42
N THR A 214 7.80 -14.85 19.41
CA THR A 214 8.36 -14.94 20.76
C THR A 214 7.99 -16.32 21.26
N ASN A 215 8.90 -17.29 21.07
CA ASN A 215 8.91 -18.50 21.86
C ASN A 215 9.15 -18.06 23.31
N GLU A 216 8.11 -17.67 24.02
CA GLU A 216 8.08 -17.82 25.47
C GLU A 216 8.01 -19.31 25.75
N THR A 217 9.15 -19.97 25.60
CA THR A 217 9.45 -21.25 26.22
C THR A 217 10.87 -21.16 26.72
N GLY A 218 11.00 -20.87 28.02
CA GLY A 218 12.23 -21.10 28.75
C GLY A 218 12.56 -20.06 29.81
N SER A 219 11.81 -20.03 30.93
CA SER A 219 12.37 -20.30 32.27
C SER A 219 11.44 -19.78 33.38
N MET A 220 10.50 -20.62 33.82
CA MET A 220 10.42 -21.16 35.19
C MET A 220 9.31 -22.21 35.26
#